data_AF-A0A957H0A1-F1
#
_entry.id   AF-A0A957H0A1-F1
#
_cell.length_a   1.000
_cell.length_b   1.000
_cell.length_c   1.000
_cell.angle_alpha   90.00
_cell.angle_beta   90.00
_cell.angle_gamma   90.00
#
_symmetry.space_group_name_H-M   'P 1'
#
loop_
_entity.id
_entity.type
_entity.pdbx_description
1 polymer ?
#
loop_
_entity_poly.entity_id
_entity_poly.type
_entity_poly.pdbx_seq_one_letter_code
_entity_poly.pdbx_strand_id
1 'polypeptide(L)'
;MLQDRYQIMGTLGVGGFSAVYQARDMRFPTVTKLCAVKEMVNTAPDPQMREVSISLFEREANILATLDHPSIPTVYDYFTEGERSYV
;
A
#
# COMPACT_ATOMS: atom_id res chain seq x y z
N MET A 1 5.94 11.21 -5.01
CA MET A 1 6.88 10.25 -4.41
C MET A 1 6.33 9.96 -3.02
N LEU A 2 6.30 8.70 -2.59
CA LEU A 2 5.78 8.33 -1.26
C LEU A 2 6.96 7.97 -0.36
N GLN A 3 6.95 8.46 0.88
CA GLN A 3 8.02 8.21 1.88
C GLN A 3 9.44 8.51 1.37
N ASP A 4 9.59 9.46 0.44
CA ASP A 4 10.87 9.74 -0.26
C ASP A 4 11.56 8.47 -0.80
N ARG A 5 10.79 7.42 -1.12
CA ARG A 5 11.28 6.11 -1.51
C ARG A 5 10.54 5.52 -2.70
N TYR A 6 9.22 5.59 -2.72
CA TYR A 6 8.43 4.98 -3.79
C TYR A 6 8.07 6.03 -4.84
N GLN A 7 8.67 5.90 -6.02
CA GLN A 7 8.33 6.74 -7.16
C GLN A 7 7.16 6.10 -7.92
N ILE A 8 5.98 6.71 -7.83
CA ILE A 8 4.80 6.28 -8.61
C ILE A 8 5.07 6.50 -10.10
N MET A 9 4.90 5.44 -10.89
CA MET A 9 5.11 5.43 -12.34
C MET A 9 3.79 5.41 -13.13
N GLY A 10 2.70 4.92 -12.52
CA GLY A 10 1.39 4.88 -13.14
C GLY A 10 0.38 4.05 -12.33
N THR A 11 -0.87 4.07 -12.76
CA THR A 11 -1.96 3.28 -12.15
C THR A 11 -2.06 1.91 -12.81
N LEU A 12 -2.10 0.85 -12.01
CA LEU A 12 -2.35 -0.53 -12.44
C LEU A 12 -3.83 -0.89 -12.37
N GLY A 13 -4.56 -0.33 -11.40
CA GLY A 13 -5.99 -0.56 -11.26
C GLY A 13 -6.63 0.34 -10.22
N VAL A 14 -7.94 0.53 -10.32
CA VAL A 14 -8.75 1.31 -9.37
C VAL A 14 -9.95 0.45 -8.96
N GLY A 15 -10.14 0.32 -7.65
CA GLY A 15 -11.31 -0.28 -7.03
C GLY A 15 -12.18 0.80 -6.36
N GLY A 16 -13.21 0.38 -5.62
CA GLY A 16 -14.17 1.32 -5.01
C GLY A 16 -13.52 2.29 -4.01
N PHE A 17 -12.69 1.77 -3.09
CA PHE A 17 -12.04 2.57 -2.02
C PHE A 17 -10.51 2.50 -2.08
N SER A 18 -9.96 1.94 -3.17
CA SER A 18 -8.53 1.69 -3.29
C SER A 18 -8.03 1.90 -4.71
N ALA A 19 -6.76 2.22 -4.83
CA ALA A 19 -6.05 2.25 -6.10
C ALA A 19 -4.77 1.42 -5.96
N VAL A 20 -4.33 0.79 -7.04
CA VAL A 20 -3.05 0.09 -7.11
C VAL A 20 -2.19 0.80 -8.14
N TYR A 21 -0.99 1.15 -7.72
CA TYR A 21 -0.01 1.86 -8.55
C TYR A 21 1.19 0.97 -8.85
N GLN A 22 1.76 1.15 -10.02
CA GLN A 22 3.13 0.70 -10.28
C GLN A 22 4.08 1.76 -9.72
N ALA A 23 5.03 1.33 -8.91
CA ALA A 23 6.06 2.20 -8.36
C ALA A 23 7.45 1.60 -8.55
N ARG A 24 8.47 2.45 -8.49
CA ARG A 24 9.86 2.06 -8.36
C ARG A 24 10.32 2.29 -6.92
N ASP A 25 10.92 1.27 -6.31
CA ASP A 25 11.58 1.43 -5.00
C ASP A 25 12.95 2.10 -5.21
N MET A 26 13.11 3.30 -4.68
CA MET A 26 14.30 4.14 -4.82
C MET A 26 15.34 3.88 -3.73
N ARG A 27 15.12 2.93 -2.81
CA ARG A 27 16.09 2.58 -1.76
C ARG A 27 17.46 2.17 -2.34
N PHE A 28 17.47 1.58 -3.53
CA PHE A 28 18.67 1.26 -4.29
C PHE A 28 18.64 1.99 -5.64
N PRO A 29 19.26 3.17 -5.77
CA PRO A 29 19.12 4.04 -6.95
C PRO A 29 19.55 3.40 -8.27
N THR A 30 20.47 2.44 -8.21
CA THR A 30 21.00 1.72 -9.39
C THR A 30 20.15 0.51 -9.77
N VAL A 31 19.32 -0.01 -8.86
CA VAL A 31 18.43 -1.14 -9.13
C VAL A 31 17.10 -0.62 -9.62
N THR A 32 16.59 -1.24 -10.68
CA THR A 32 15.23 -0.96 -11.19
C THR A 32 14.31 -2.06 -10.72
N LYS A 33 13.94 -2.02 -9.43
CA LYS A 33 12.93 -2.92 -8.87
C LYS A 33 11.58 -2.21 -8.90
N LEU A 34 10.66 -2.79 -9.68
CA LEU A 34 9.26 -2.36 -9.69
C LEU A 34 8.49 -3.07 -8.58
N CYS A 35 7.55 -2.36 -7.97
CA CYS A 35 6.61 -2.89 -7.01
C CYS A 35 5.21 -2.36 -7.29
N ALA A 36 4.20 -3.05 -6.74
CA ALA A 36 2.86 -2.52 -6.63
C ALA A 36 2.75 -1.76 -5.30
N VAL A 37 2.00 -0.65 -5.29
CA VAL A 37 1.61 0.07 -4.08
C VAL A 37 0.09 0.16 -4.08
N LYS A 38 -0.56 -0.47 -3.11
CA LYS A 38 -2.01 -0.42 -2.90
C LYS A 38 -2.31 0.71 -1.92
N GLU A 39 -3.05 1.71 -2.38
CA GLU A 39 -3.56 2.81 -1.60
C GLU A 39 -4.99 2.51 -1.13
N MET A 40 -5.29 2.89 0.10
CA MET A 40 -6.63 2.93 0.66
C MET A 40 -6.95 4.35 1.17
N VAL A 41 -8.12 4.87 0.77
CA VAL A 41 -8.58 6.21 1.18
C VAL A 41 -9.42 6.09 2.45
N ASN A 42 -8.98 6.76 3.53
CA ASN A 42 -9.61 6.67 4.85
C ASN A 42 -10.66 7.79 5.07
N THR A 43 -11.47 8.12 4.07
CA THR A 43 -12.40 9.27 4.12
C THR A 43 -13.81 8.92 4.63
N ALA A 44 -13.96 7.83 5.40
CA ALA A 44 -15.25 7.51 6.02
C ALA A 44 -15.69 8.70 6.91
N PRO A 45 -16.95 9.18 6.79
CA PRO A 45 -17.41 10.36 7.53
C PRO A 45 -17.54 10.11 9.04
N ASP A 46 -17.82 8.86 9.42
CA ASP A 46 -17.83 8.41 10.80
C ASP A 46 -16.39 8.03 11.25
N PRO A 47 -15.85 8.67 12.30
CA PRO A 47 -14.54 8.33 12.85
C PRO A 47 -14.42 6.85 13.26
N GLN A 48 -15.50 6.23 13.76
CA GLN A 48 -15.48 4.83 14.19
C GLN A 48 -15.33 3.89 13.00
N MET A 49 -16.07 4.12 11.91
CA MET A 49 -15.89 3.38 10.66
C MET A 49 -14.47 3.55 10.09
N ARG A 50 -13.90 4.75 10.19
CA ARG A 50 -12.53 5.03 9.72
C ARG A 50 -11.50 4.21 10.48
N GLU A 51 -11.57 4.19 11.82
CA GLU A 51 -10.70 3.37 12.65
C GLU A 51 -10.82 1.89 12.33
N VAL A 52 -12.04 1.40 12.11
CA VAL A 52 -12.27 0.00 11.70
C VAL A 52 -11.60 -0.29 10.37
N SER A 53 -11.77 0.56 9.35
CA SER A 53 -11.12 0.38 8.04
C SER A 53 -9.60 0.34 8.15
N ILE A 54 -8.99 1.28 8.90
CA ILE A 54 -7.55 1.31 9.14
C ILE A 54 -7.10 0.00 9.81
N SER A 55 -7.80 -0.43 10.87
CA SER A 55 -7.46 -1.66 11.59
C SER A 55 -7.55 -2.92 10.73
N LEU A 56 -8.53 -3.00 9.82
CA LEU A 56 -8.69 -4.12 8.89
C LEU A 56 -7.56 -4.14 7.86
N PHE A 57 -7.15 -2.98 7.37
CA PHE A 57 -6.07 -2.84 6.41
C PHE A 57 -4.71 -3.15 7.03
N GLU A 58 -4.44 -2.66 8.25
CA GLU A 58 -3.26 -3.05 9.03
C GLU A 58 -3.21 -4.55 9.28
N ARG A 59 -4.36 -5.15 9.64
CA ARG A 59 -4.45 -6.60 9.85
C ARG A 59 -4.18 -7.37 8.56
N GLU A 60 -4.72 -6.94 7.42
CA GLU A 60 -4.45 -7.54 6.10
C GLU A 60 -2.95 -7.52 5.79
N ALA A 61 -2.32 -6.35 5.93
CA ALA A 61 -0.88 -6.18 5.69
C ALA A 61 -0.03 -7.07 6.60
N ASN A 62 -0.34 -7.13 7.90
CA ASN A 62 0.37 -7.99 8.85
C ASN A 62 0.23 -9.47 8.53
N ILE A 63 -0.97 -9.94 8.13
CA ILE A 63 -1.16 -11.34 7.74
C ILE A 63 -0.34 -11.64 6.48
N LEU A 64 -0.45 -10.81 5.43
CA LEU A 64 0.27 -11.01 4.19
C LEU A 64 1.80 -10.99 4.40
N ALA A 65 2.31 -10.15 5.30
CA ALA A 65 3.73 -10.08 5.64
C ALA A 65 4.28 -11.37 6.31
N THR A 66 3.41 -12.20 6.88
CA THR A 66 3.80 -13.50 7.46
C THR A 66 3.75 -14.67 6.46
N LEU A 67 3.25 -14.44 5.25
CA LEU A 67 3.12 -15.46 4.22
C LEU A 67 4.33 -15.42 3.27
N ASP A 68 4.93 -16.58 3.06
CA ASP A 68 5.99 -16.79 2.06
C ASP A 68 5.61 -17.95 1.15
N HIS A 69 5.02 -17.62 -0.01
CA HIS A 69 4.55 -18.62 -0.97
C HIS A 69 4.57 -18.03 -2.39
N PRO A 70 5.00 -18.78 -3.42
CA PRO A 70 5.15 -18.26 -4.79
C PRO A 70 3.85 -17.74 -5.42
N SER A 71 2.69 -18.22 -4.95
CA SER A 71 1.37 -17.77 -5.41
C SER A 71 0.76 -16.63 -4.58
N ILE A 72 1.48 -16.10 -3.58
CA ILE A 72 1.01 -15.04 -2.69
C ILE A 72 1.98 -13.86 -2.79
N PRO A 73 1.50 -12.63 -3.05
CA PRO A 73 2.36 -11.46 -3.05
C PRO A 73 3.02 -11.22 -1.69
N THR A 74 4.33 -11.00 -1.70
CA THR A 74 5.07 -10.58 -0.50
C THR A 74 4.83 -9.10 -0.23
N VAL A 75 4.38 -8.77 0.98
CA VAL A 75 4.29 -7.38 1.45
C VAL A 75 5.65 -6.96 2.02
N TYR A 76 6.14 -5.79 1.59
CA TYR A 76 7.46 -5.29 1.99
C TYR A 76 7.39 -4.17 3.02
N ASP A 77 6.31 -3.41 3.03
CA ASP A 77 6.19 -2.20 3.82
C ASP A 77 4.71 -1.88 4.07
N TYR A 78 4.46 -1.05 5.08
CA TYR A 78 3.15 -0.51 5.39
C TYR A 78 3.32 0.86 6.02
N PHE A 79 2.62 1.87 5.49
CA PHE A 79 2.69 3.22 6.03
C PHE A 79 1.40 4.01 5.78
N THR A 80 1.25 5.11 6.52
CA THR A 80 0.15 6.06 6.35
C THR A 80 0.72 7.44 6.05
N GLU A 81 0.09 8.15 5.12
CA GLU A 81 0.46 9.52 4.73
C GLU A 81 -0.83 10.34 4.55
N GLY A 82 -1.05 11.31 5.44
CA GLY A 82 -2.33 12.04 5.52
C GLY A 82 -3.51 11.12 5.85
N GLU A 83 -4.60 11.21 5.08
CA GLU A 83 -5.80 10.37 5.24
C GLU A 83 -5.75 9.10 4.38
N ARG A 84 -4.55 8.62 4.04
CA ARG A 84 -4.35 7.48 3.13
C ARG A 84 -3.38 6.49 3.73
N SER A 85 -3.67 5.21 3.57
CA SER A 85 -2.79 4.11 3.99
C SER A 85 -2.31 3.33 2.78
N TYR A 86 -1.09 2.82 2.84
CA TYR A 86 -0.39 2.18 1.73
C TYR A 86 0.23 0.85 2.15
N VAL A 87 0.19 -0.14 1.26
CA VAL A 87 0.85 -1.45 1.37
C VAL A 87 1.48 -1.85 0.04
#